data_AF-A0A7L3NFS7-F1
#
_entry.id   AF-A0A7L3NFS7-F1
#
_cell.length_a   1.000
_cell.length_b   1.000
_cell.length_c   1.000
_cell.angle_alpha   90.00
_cell.angle_beta   90.00
_cell.angle_gamma   90.00
#
_symmetry.space_group_name_H-M   'P 1'
#
loop_
_entity.id
_entity.type
_entity.pdbx_description
1 polymer ?
#
loop_
_entity_poly.entity_id
_entity_poly.type
_entity_poly.pdbx_seq_one_letter_code
_entity_poly.pdbx_strand_id
1 'polypeptide(L)'
;GKVTRLRLSRSKKTGAPKGYGFIEFASDDVAKIVADTMNNYLFSERLLKCQVIPPERVHEDLFKNSNKMFLKPSQPAVRRYNQVRSLLQKAKMTQRLLRKEKLLRKRLAQRGLEYDFPGFVS
;
A
#
# COMPACT_ATOMS: atom_id res chain seq x y z
N GLY A 1 0.69 0.79 -30.15
CA GLY A 1 0.19 -0.60 -30.30
C GLY A 1 -1.01 -0.85 -29.40
N LYS A 2 -1.60 -2.05 -29.47
CA LYS A 2 -2.80 -2.42 -28.70
C LYS A 2 -2.46 -2.67 -27.23
N VAL A 3 -3.18 -1.99 -26.32
CA VAL A 3 -3.11 -2.21 -24.87
C VAL A 3 -4.11 -3.30 -24.50
N THR A 4 -3.65 -4.32 -23.77
CA THR A 4 -4.50 -5.43 -23.31
C THR A 4 -5.04 -5.19 -21.92
N ARG A 5 -4.19 -4.72 -21.00
CA ARG A 5 -4.54 -4.47 -19.60
C ARG A 5 -3.90 -3.19 -19.10
N LEU A 6 -4.63 -2.44 -18.27
CA LEU A 6 -4.14 -1.23 -17.63
C LEU A 6 -4.57 -1.23 -16.16
N ARG A 7 -3.64 -0.88 -15.26
CA ARG A 7 -3.91 -0.75 -13.84
C ARG A 7 -3.23 0.48 -13.27
N LEU A 8 -4.01 1.45 -12.82
CA LEU A 8 -3.49 2.56 -12.01
C LEU A 8 -3.49 2.19 -10.53
N SER A 9 -2.34 2.31 -9.86
CA SER A 9 -2.26 1.99 -8.44
C SER A 9 -2.85 3.11 -7.59
N ARG A 10 -3.81 2.75 -6.72
CA ARG A 10 -4.52 3.68 -5.83
C ARG A 10 -4.43 3.23 -4.37
N SER A 11 -4.54 4.18 -3.45
CA SER A 11 -4.59 3.90 -2.01
C SER A 11 -5.91 3.22 -1.64
N LYS A 12 -5.86 2.07 -0.98
CA LYS A 12 -7.07 1.41 -0.45
C LYS A 12 -7.75 2.23 0.66
N LYS A 13 -7.01 3.12 1.32
CA LYS A 13 -7.53 3.92 2.44
C LYS A 13 -8.27 5.18 1.98
N THR A 14 -7.78 5.85 0.93
CA THR A 14 -8.32 7.15 0.46
C THR A 14 -8.87 7.12 -0.97
N GLY A 15 -8.48 6.13 -1.78
CA GLY A 15 -8.77 6.07 -3.21
C GLY A 15 -7.91 7.00 -4.09
N ALA A 16 -7.03 7.80 -3.49
CA ALA A 16 -6.11 8.68 -4.23
C ALA A 16 -5.09 7.85 -5.05
N PRO A 17 -4.64 8.35 -6.22
CA PRO A 17 -3.58 7.72 -6.99
C PRO A 17 -2.27 7.68 -6.17
N LYS A 18 -1.52 6.58 -6.30
CA LYS A 18 -0.20 6.44 -5.67
C LYS A 18 0.94 7.02 -6.51
N GLY A 19 0.66 7.45 -7.73
CA GLY A 19 1.66 8.00 -8.65
C GLY A 19 2.37 6.97 -9.53
N TYR A 20 1.88 5.73 -9.60
CA TYR A 20 2.41 4.70 -10.52
C TYR A 20 1.28 3.82 -11.04
N GLY A 21 1.53 3.15 -12.17
CA GLY A 21 0.61 2.24 -12.82
C GLY A 21 1.35 1.21 -13.67
N PHE A 22 0.61 0.23 -14.15
CA PHE A 22 1.10 -0.85 -15.00
C PHE A 22 0.26 -0.90 -16.26
N ILE A 23 0.93 -1.08 -17.39
CA ILE A 23 0.30 -1.18 -18.71
C ILE A 23 0.87 -2.43 -19.35
N GLU A 24 -0.01 -3.25 -19.89
CA GLU A 24 0.37 -4.40 -20.71
C GLU A 24 0.02 -4.13 -22.17
N PHE A 25 1.00 -4.36 -23.04
CA PHE A 25 0.84 -4.30 -24.48
C PHE A 25 0.75 -5.71 -25.06
N ALA A 26 0.08 -5.83 -26.21
CA ALA A 26 -0.01 -7.11 -26.92
C ALA A 26 1.33 -7.60 -27.51
N SER A 27 2.32 -6.71 -27.64
CA SER A 27 3.65 -7.01 -28.20
C SER A 27 4.74 -6.44 -27.29
N ASP A 28 5.78 -7.25 -27.05
CA ASP A 28 6.94 -6.91 -26.23
C ASP A 28 7.77 -5.77 -26.85
N ASP A 29 7.97 -5.79 -28.17
CA ASP A 29 8.72 -4.75 -28.88
C ASP A 29 8.07 -3.38 -28.73
N VAL A 30 6.74 -3.33 -28.81
CA VAL A 30 5.97 -2.10 -28.58
C VAL A 30 6.14 -1.63 -27.14
N ALA A 31 6.15 -2.55 -26.15
CA ALA A 31 6.35 -2.18 -24.76
C ALA A 31 7.72 -1.56 -24.51
N LYS A 32 8.78 -2.11 -25.12
CA LYS A 32 10.16 -1.57 -25.05
C LYS A 32 10.25 -0.17 -25.67
N ILE A 33 9.76 -0.01 -26.90
CA ILE A 33 9.76 1.30 -27.59
C ILE A 33 9.01 2.35 -26.76
N VAL A 34 7.83 2.01 -26.23
CA VAL A 34 7.05 2.94 -25.41
C VAL A 34 7.77 3.27 -24.11
N ALA A 35 8.38 2.28 -23.45
CA ALA A 35 9.13 2.52 -22.22
C ALA A 35 10.31 3.47 -22.48
N ASP A 36 11.09 3.25 -23.53
CA ASP A 36 12.27 4.07 -23.85
C ASP A 36 11.88 5.49 -24.26
N THR A 37 10.84 5.64 -25.08
CA THR A 37 10.37 6.94 -25.58
C THR A 37 9.69 7.79 -24.51
N MET A 38 8.94 7.18 -23.59
CA MET A 38 8.22 7.89 -22.52
C MET A 38 9.04 8.05 -21.23
N ASN A 39 10.18 7.38 -21.13
CA ASN A 39 11.05 7.54 -19.96
C ASN A 39 11.70 8.93 -19.96
N ASN A 40 11.58 9.63 -18.82
CA ASN A 40 11.95 11.03 -18.63
C ASN A 40 11.10 12.03 -19.41
N TYR A 41 9.95 11.62 -19.92
CA TYR A 41 9.02 12.57 -20.54
C TYR A 41 8.41 13.49 -19.47
N LEU A 42 8.44 14.81 -19.70
CA LEU A 42 7.80 15.78 -18.82
C LEU A 42 6.29 15.72 -19.02
N PHE A 43 5.57 15.17 -18.05
CA PHE A 43 4.12 15.07 -18.08
C PHE A 43 3.51 15.93 -16.96
N SER A 44 2.84 17.00 -17.37
CA SER A 44 2.43 18.09 -16.45
C SER A 44 3.66 18.63 -15.70
N GLU A 45 3.68 18.52 -14.38
CA GLU A 45 4.76 19.05 -13.52
C GLU A 45 5.76 17.96 -13.11
N ARG A 46 5.67 16.75 -13.67
CA ARG A 46 6.49 15.60 -13.23
C ARG A 46 7.10 14.85 -14.41
N LEU A 47 8.36 14.47 -14.26
CA LEU A 47 9.01 13.54 -15.18
C LEU A 47 8.46 12.13 -14.98
N LEU A 48 8.01 11.52 -16.06
CA LEU A 48 7.63 10.11 -16.07
C LEU A 48 8.89 9.26 -16.00
N LYS A 49 8.84 8.19 -15.20
CA LYS A 49 9.84 7.12 -15.23
C LYS A 49 9.14 5.88 -15.76
N CYS A 50 9.56 5.43 -16.92
CA CYS A 50 8.98 4.29 -17.61
C CYS A 50 10.05 3.21 -17.74
N GLN A 51 9.70 1.98 -17.35
CA GLN A 51 10.60 0.84 -17.38
C GLN A 51 9.77 -0.40 -17.74
N VAL A 52 10.37 -1.31 -18.51
CA VAL A 52 9.80 -2.63 -18.76
C VAL A 52 10.05 -3.50 -17.52
N ILE A 53 9.02 -4.22 -17.08
CA ILE A 53 9.12 -5.14 -15.95
C ILE A 53 9.47 -6.52 -16.50
N PRO A 54 10.56 -7.15 -16.04
CA PRO A 54 10.90 -8.50 -16.48
C PRO A 54 9.87 -9.50 -15.92
N PRO A 55 9.58 -10.60 -16.64
CA PRO A 55 8.48 -11.50 -16.31
C PRO A 55 8.59 -12.12 -14.91
N GLU A 56 9.80 -12.32 -14.39
CA GLU A 56 10.04 -12.89 -13.06
C GLU A 56 9.62 -11.96 -11.92
N ARG A 57 9.57 -10.64 -12.18
CA ARG A 57 9.13 -9.62 -11.22
C ARG A 57 7.64 -9.32 -11.32
N VAL A 58 6.94 -9.89 -12.31
CA VAL A 58 5.51 -9.71 -12.48
C VAL A 58 4.77 -10.60 -11.48
N HIS A 59 4.12 -9.97 -10.52
CA HIS A 59 3.28 -10.68 -9.58
C HIS A 59 2.01 -11.23 -10.28
N GLU A 60 1.61 -12.46 -9.98
CA GLU A 60 0.43 -13.11 -10.60
C GLU A 60 -0.85 -12.26 -10.51
N ASP A 61 -1.15 -11.74 -9.32
CA ASP A 61 -2.28 -10.83 -9.06
C ASP A 61 -2.09 -9.37 -9.56
N LEU A 62 -1.07 -9.06 -10.40
CA LEU A 62 -0.79 -7.69 -10.83
C LEU A 62 -1.96 -7.04 -11.57
N PHE A 63 -2.69 -7.77 -12.41
CA PHE A 63 -3.84 -7.24 -13.13
C PHE A 63 -5.19 -7.73 -12.59
N LYS A 64 -5.20 -8.28 -11.36
CA LYS A 64 -6.45 -8.72 -10.73
C LYS A 64 -7.42 -7.56 -10.58
N ASN A 65 -8.63 -7.72 -11.12
CA ASN A 65 -9.67 -6.70 -11.19
C ASN A 65 -9.29 -5.41 -11.96
N SER A 66 -8.30 -5.44 -12.86
CA SER A 66 -7.97 -4.27 -13.70
C SER A 66 -9.12 -3.83 -14.61
N ASN A 67 -9.98 -4.77 -15.01
CA ASN A 67 -11.09 -4.52 -15.92
C ASN A 67 -12.32 -3.92 -15.21
N LYS A 68 -12.28 -3.75 -13.89
CA LYS A 68 -13.37 -3.15 -13.12
C LYS A 68 -13.07 -1.67 -12.88
N MET A 69 -14.09 -0.83 -13.03
CA MET A 69 -13.97 0.58 -12.69
C MET A 69 -13.69 0.74 -11.19
N PHE A 70 -12.70 1.55 -10.85
CA PHE A 70 -12.37 1.81 -9.44
C PHE A 70 -13.45 2.68 -8.79
N LEU A 71 -14.10 2.15 -7.75
CA LEU A 71 -15.06 2.89 -6.94
C LEU A 71 -14.37 3.49 -5.71
N LYS A 72 -14.50 4.80 -5.52
CA LYS A 72 -13.97 5.49 -4.35
C LYS A 72 -14.72 4.99 -3.10
N PRO A 73 -14.01 4.60 -2.02
CA PRO A 73 -14.68 4.12 -0.81
C PRO A 73 -15.53 5.23 -0.18
N SER A 74 -16.81 4.93 0.06
CA SER A 74 -17.76 5.86 0.70
C SER A 74 -17.34 6.24 2.12
N GLN A 75 -16.78 5.28 2.88
CA GLN A 75 -16.22 5.51 4.21
C GLN A 75 -14.70 5.21 4.21
N PRO A 76 -13.86 6.20 3.86
CA PRO A 76 -12.41 6.04 3.85
C PRO A 76 -11.89 5.63 5.23
N ALA A 77 -11.07 4.57 5.28
CA ALA A 77 -10.50 4.10 6.54
C ALA A 77 -9.72 5.20 7.28
N VAL A 78 -9.14 6.16 6.56
CA VAL A 78 -8.45 7.33 7.13
C VAL A 78 -9.32 8.09 8.12
N ARG A 79 -10.62 8.25 7.85
CA ARG A 79 -11.54 8.93 8.78
C ARG A 79 -11.60 8.23 10.13
N ARG A 80 -11.67 6.90 10.12
CA ARG A 80 -11.68 6.08 11.35
C ARG A 80 -10.34 6.11 12.10
N TYR A 81 -9.22 6.14 11.38
CA TYR A 81 -7.89 6.18 12.00
C TYR A 81 -7.58 7.56 12.60
N ASN A 82 -7.92 8.62 11.89
CA ASN A 82 -7.64 10.00 12.28
C ASN A 82 -8.75 10.63 13.13
N GLN A 83 -9.79 9.86 13.49
CA GLN A 83 -10.86 10.36 14.34
C GLN A 83 -10.28 10.80 15.70
N VAL A 84 -10.68 11.99 16.16
CA VAL A 84 -10.33 12.46 17.50
C VAL A 84 -11.05 11.57 18.51
N ARG A 85 -10.28 10.99 19.43
CA ARG A 85 -10.81 10.08 20.45
C ARG A 85 -11.05 10.82 21.76
N SER A 86 -12.19 10.52 22.40
CA SER A 86 -12.51 11.05 23.74
C SER A 86 -11.60 10.46 24.82
N LEU A 87 -11.58 11.09 26.00
CA LEU A 87 -10.79 10.63 27.15
C LEU A 87 -11.16 9.19 27.55
N LEU A 88 -12.45 8.85 27.57
CA LEU A 88 -12.92 7.49 27.86
C LEU A 88 -12.41 6.47 26.84
N GLN A 89 -12.41 6.84 25.55
CA GLN A 89 -11.89 5.97 24.49
C GLN A 89 -10.36 5.79 24.61
N LYS A 90 -9.64 6.85 24.97
CA LYS A 90 -8.19 6.79 25.25
C LYS A 90 -7.90 5.86 26.43
N ALA A 91 -8.64 6.00 27.54
CA ALA A 91 -8.51 5.14 28.71
C ALA A 91 -8.79 3.65 28.41
N LYS A 92 -9.83 3.35 27.61
CA LYS A 92 -10.10 1.96 27.18
C LYS A 92 -8.97 1.39 26.33
N MET A 93 -8.32 2.22 25.51
CA MET A 93 -7.18 1.79 24.72
C MET A 93 -5.92 1.56 25.54
N THR A 94 -5.61 2.42 26.51
CA THR A 94 -4.46 2.21 27.41
C THR A 94 -4.61 0.91 28.19
N GLN A 95 -5.80 0.62 28.72
CA GLN A 95 -6.09 -0.67 29.37
C GLN A 95 -5.84 -1.86 28.42
N ARG A 96 -6.26 -1.74 27.15
CA ARG A 96 -6.00 -2.78 26.14
C ARG A 96 -4.51 -2.93 25.83
N LEU A 97 -3.75 -1.83 25.79
CA LEU A 97 -2.31 -1.84 25.56
C LEU A 97 -1.57 -2.52 26.71
N LEU A 98 -1.88 -2.16 27.97
CA LEU A 98 -1.30 -2.80 29.16
C LEU A 98 -1.56 -4.32 29.19
N ARG A 99 -2.77 -4.76 28.80
CA ARG A 99 -3.06 -6.20 28.68
C ARG A 99 -2.18 -6.88 27.64
N LYS A 100 -1.96 -6.23 26.49
CA LYS A 100 -1.08 -6.77 25.43
C LYS A 100 0.38 -6.81 25.87
N GLU A 101 0.83 -5.78 26.59
CA GLU A 101 2.16 -5.71 27.19
C GLU A 101 2.41 -6.91 28.12
N LYS A 102 1.49 -7.17 29.05
CA LYS A 102 1.57 -8.32 29.96
C LYS A 102 1.63 -9.65 29.20
N LEU A 103 0.84 -9.81 28.14
CA LEU A 103 0.86 -11.01 27.31
C LEU A 103 2.14 -11.16 26.49
N LEU A 104 2.74 -10.06 26.05
CA LEU A 104 4.01 -10.07 25.33
C LEU A 104 5.15 -10.46 26.27
N ARG A 105 5.25 -9.85 27.45
CA ARG A 105 6.25 -10.23 28.47
C ARG A 105 6.16 -11.70 28.85
N LYS A 106 4.94 -12.22 29.06
CA LYS A 106 4.73 -13.66 29.29
C LYS A 106 5.23 -14.54 28.14
N ARG A 107 4.98 -14.15 26.88
CA ARG A 107 5.46 -14.88 25.71
C ARG A 107 6.97 -14.84 25.54
N LEU A 108 7.62 -13.73 25.92
CA LEU A 108 9.08 -13.60 25.91
C LEU A 108 9.72 -14.48 26.99
N ALA A 109 9.17 -14.44 28.21
CA ALA A 109 9.62 -15.29 29.30
C ALA A 109 9.50 -16.79 28.98
N GLN A 110 8.38 -17.21 28.35
CA GLN A 110 8.20 -18.60 27.88
C GLN A 110 9.24 -19.04 26.84
N ARG A 111 9.85 -18.11 26.12
CA ARG A 111 10.91 -18.38 25.12
C ARG A 111 12.31 -18.20 25.69
N GLY A 112 12.46 -17.95 27.00
CA GLY A 112 13.75 -17.74 27.65
C GLY A 112 14.44 -16.44 27.24
N LEU A 113 13.70 -15.47 26.68
CA LEU A 113 14.25 -14.18 26.27
C LEU A 113 14.06 -13.17 27.41
N GLU A 114 15.14 -12.83 28.09
CA GLU A 114 15.18 -11.69 29.01
C GLU A 114 15.29 -10.39 28.21
N TYR A 115 14.14 -9.78 27.96
CA TYR A 115 14.04 -8.50 27.25
C TYR A 115 13.14 -7.57 28.04
N ASP A 116 13.76 -6.61 28.72
CA ASP A 116 13.07 -5.51 29.37
C ASP A 116 12.93 -4.34 28.39
N PHE A 117 11.71 -3.80 28.29
CA PHE A 117 11.43 -2.69 27.40
C PHE A 117 10.54 -1.66 28.09
N PRO A 118 10.77 -0.35 27.82
CA PRO A 118 9.91 0.70 28.31
C PRO A 118 8.52 0.48 27.72
N GLY A 119 7.54 0.20 28.59
CA GLY A 119 6.20 -0.24 28.22
C GLY A 119 5.47 0.68 27.24
N PHE A 120 4.29 0.25 26.78
CA PHE A 120 3.57 0.98 25.72
C PHE A 120 2.84 2.24 26.20
N VAL A 121 2.96 2.60 27.47
CA VAL A 121 2.30 3.75 28.10
C VAL A 121 3.34 4.50 28.91
N SER A 122 3.73 5.67 28.41
CA SER A 122 4.48 6.72 29.13
C SER A 122 3.50 7.75 29.67
#